data_AF-A0A158I1S8-F1
#
_entry.id   AF-A0A158I1S8-F1
#
_cell.length_a   1.000
_cell.length_b   1.000
_cell.length_c   1.000
_cell.angle_alpha   90.00
_cell.angle_beta   90.00
_cell.angle_gamma   90.00
#
_symmetry.space_group_name_H-M   'P 1'
#
loop_
_entity.id
_entity.type
_entity.pdbx_description
1 polymer ?
#
loop_
_entity_poly.entity_id
_entity_poly.type
_entity_poly.pdbx_seq_one_letter_code
_entity_poly.pdbx_strand_id
1 'polypeptide(L)'
;MIGPRNNTIARAAVDEIDWWSWIKRGCYVLVASLLLALIVGGTFGQTAAAWAQAIGTVAAIAGAAWAAQGEARRAKVADAAETRAFVDAVYAELEVMYRIFRADALNPLLTLQKLDKPTPLALPYPIRESVFVVYPASASRVGKIDDPELRVLIVKTYDRAAQIMHAMSILHKLTVDRDAPILAHPRMQHRREEIHVAMLAFTERLRIEGEALADNMSTLSTKIDAWKGLQR
;
A
#
# COMPACT_ATOMS: atom_id res chain seq x y z
N MET A 1 1.12 33.21 -0.69
CA MET A 1 1.30 32.82 -2.11
C MET A 1 2.77 32.54 -2.34
N ILE A 2 3.16 31.27 -2.40
CA ILE A 2 4.56 30.84 -2.61
C ILE A 2 4.60 30.24 -4.01
N GLY A 3 5.35 30.87 -4.92
CA GLY A 3 5.43 30.47 -6.33
C GLY A 3 6.24 29.18 -6.54
N PRO A 4 5.95 28.41 -7.62
CA PRO A 4 6.70 27.20 -7.94
C PRO A 4 8.15 27.54 -8.35
N ARG A 5 9.13 26.99 -7.62
CA ARG A 5 10.55 27.12 -7.94
C ARG A 5 10.92 26.19 -9.11
N ASN A 6 11.48 26.80 -10.15
CA ASN A 6 12.13 26.17 -11.31
C ASN A 6 13.31 25.26 -10.89
N ASN A 7 13.05 24.00 -10.56
CA ASN A 7 14.11 22.99 -10.35
C ASN A 7 14.27 22.02 -11.54
N THR A 8 13.51 22.21 -12.62
CA THR A 8 13.46 21.27 -13.76
C THR A 8 14.63 21.44 -14.74
N ILE A 9 15.28 22.61 -14.79
CA ILE A 9 16.32 22.90 -15.80
C ILE A 9 17.67 22.23 -15.44
N ALA A 10 17.95 21.98 -14.16
CA ALA A 10 19.24 21.45 -13.74
C ALA A 10 19.40 19.93 -13.88
N ARG A 11 18.32 19.14 -13.98
CA ARG A 11 18.40 17.67 -14.11
C ARG A 11 18.56 17.18 -15.55
N ALA A 12 18.09 17.94 -16.54
CA ALA A 12 18.16 17.52 -17.95
C ALA A 12 19.58 17.56 -18.55
N ALA A 13 20.50 18.36 -17.99
CA ALA A 13 21.83 18.55 -18.59
C ALA A 13 22.83 17.41 -18.32
N VAL A 14 22.56 16.50 -17.38
CA VAL A 14 23.51 15.44 -17.00
C VAL A 14 23.22 14.11 -17.71
N ASP A 15 21.96 13.86 -18.11
CA ASP A 15 21.56 12.59 -18.71
C ASP A 15 21.89 12.47 -20.21
N GLU A 16 22.33 13.55 -20.87
CA GLU A 16 22.66 13.56 -22.30
C GLU A 16 24.17 13.59 -22.60
N ILE A 17 25.00 13.21 -21.62
CA ILE A 17 26.41 12.92 -21.92
C ILE A 17 26.43 11.55 -22.58
N ASP A 18 26.71 11.50 -23.89
CA ASP A 18 26.96 10.25 -24.63
C ASP A 18 28.28 9.62 -24.15
N TRP A 19 28.21 8.98 -22.99
CA TRP A 19 29.30 8.23 -22.37
C TRP A 19 29.85 7.17 -23.31
N TRP A 20 29.04 6.65 -24.23
CA TRP A 20 29.45 5.64 -25.19
C TRP A 20 30.42 6.20 -26.24
N SER A 21 30.18 7.42 -26.73
CA SER A 21 31.12 8.15 -27.59
C SER A 21 32.45 8.41 -26.87
N TRP A 22 32.42 8.81 -25.60
CA TRP A 22 33.63 9.03 -24.81
C TRP A 22 34.42 7.74 -24.53
N ILE A 23 33.74 6.64 -24.18
CA ILE A 23 34.37 5.34 -23.98
C ILE A 23 35.02 4.84 -25.28
N LYS A 24 34.35 4.99 -26.42
CA LYS A 24 34.92 4.63 -27.73
C LYS A 24 36.17 5.44 -28.05
N ARG A 25 36.13 6.77 -27.85
CA ARG A 25 37.29 7.64 -28.06
C ARG A 25 38.45 7.25 -27.13
N GLY A 26 38.16 6.97 -25.87
CA GLY A 26 39.14 6.47 -24.90
C GLY A 26 39.78 5.15 -25.33
N CYS A 27 38.98 4.18 -25.79
CA CYS A 27 39.47 2.91 -26.32
C CYS A 27 40.33 3.10 -27.58
N TYR A 28 39.93 3.99 -28.51
CA TYR A 28 40.71 4.29 -29.70
C TYR A 28 42.07 4.89 -29.34
N VAL A 29 42.11 5.86 -28.41
CA VAL A 29 43.37 6.47 -27.96
C VAL A 29 44.25 5.41 -27.28
N LEU A 30 43.68 4.53 -26.47
CA LEU A 30 44.39 3.42 -25.83
C LEU A 30 45.00 2.44 -26.83
N VAL A 31 44.19 1.95 -27.76
CA VAL A 31 44.63 1.02 -28.81
C VAL A 31 45.70 1.68 -29.68
N ALA A 32 45.50 2.94 -30.08
CA ALA A 32 46.48 3.69 -30.85
C ALA A 32 47.81 3.88 -30.09
N SER A 33 47.75 4.19 -28.79
CA SER A 33 48.93 4.35 -27.93
C SER A 33 49.69 3.03 -27.77
N LEU A 34 48.96 1.92 -27.64
CA LEU A 34 49.53 0.58 -27.48
C LEU A 34 50.19 0.09 -28.79
N LEU A 35 49.56 0.36 -29.94
CA LEU A 35 50.15 0.12 -31.26
C LEU A 35 51.39 0.97 -31.50
N LEU A 36 51.36 2.26 -31.14
CA LEU A 36 52.52 3.15 -31.27
C LEU A 36 53.69 2.67 -30.40
N ALA A 37 53.41 2.23 -29.17
CA ALA A 37 54.41 1.68 -28.26
C ALA A 37 55.05 0.39 -28.81
N LEU A 38 54.28 -0.49 -29.44
CA LEU A 38 54.77 -1.70 -30.10
C LEU A 38 55.70 -1.38 -31.28
N ILE A 39 55.41 -0.31 -32.03
CA ILE A 39 56.20 0.10 -33.21
C ILE A 39 57.52 0.77 -32.81
N VAL A 40 57.54 1.54 -31.70
CA VAL A 40 58.70 2.38 -31.33
C VAL A 40 59.78 1.62 -30.54
N GLY A 41 59.50 0.40 -30.04
CA GLY A 41 60.53 -0.57 -29.66
C GLY A 41 61.50 -0.19 -28.53
N GLY A 42 61.19 0.79 -27.67
CA GLY A 42 62.13 1.31 -26.67
C GLY A 42 61.55 1.42 -25.25
N THR A 43 62.33 0.96 -24.27
CA THR A 43 62.37 1.24 -22.81
C THR A 43 61.35 2.23 -22.17
N PHE A 44 60.04 2.03 -22.36
CA PHE A 44 58.98 2.76 -21.64
C PHE A 44 58.37 1.94 -20.48
N GLY A 45 59.00 0.84 -20.06
CA GLY A 45 58.39 -0.16 -19.16
C GLY A 45 57.76 0.39 -17.88
N GLN A 46 58.41 1.34 -17.19
CA GLN A 46 57.85 1.95 -15.97
C GLN A 46 56.75 2.97 -16.25
N THR A 47 56.93 3.83 -17.27
CA THR A 47 55.95 4.88 -17.62
C THR A 47 54.69 4.28 -18.24
N ALA A 48 54.84 3.27 -19.10
CA ALA A 48 53.73 2.53 -19.70
C ALA A 48 52.94 1.75 -18.65
N ALA A 49 53.61 1.13 -17.67
CA ALA A 49 52.95 0.47 -16.55
C ALA A 49 52.14 1.46 -15.68
N ALA A 50 52.68 2.65 -15.40
CA ALA A 50 51.97 3.69 -14.66
C ALA A 50 50.70 4.18 -15.38
N TRP A 51 50.77 4.39 -16.70
CA TRP A 51 49.60 4.76 -17.50
C TRP A 51 48.56 3.64 -17.59
N ALA A 52 49.00 2.38 -17.76
CA ALA A 52 48.10 1.23 -17.76
C ALA A 52 47.36 1.08 -16.42
N GLN A 53 48.06 1.29 -15.30
CA GLN A 53 47.46 1.27 -13.97
C GLN A 53 46.44 2.40 -13.77
N ALA A 54 46.78 3.63 -14.16
CA ALA A 54 45.89 4.79 -14.03
C ALA A 54 44.59 4.62 -14.86
N ILE A 55 44.69 4.06 -16.05
CA ILE A 55 43.53 3.76 -16.89
C ILE A 55 42.71 2.61 -16.30
N GLY A 56 43.37 1.59 -15.77
CA GLY A 56 42.73 0.48 -15.07
C GLY A 56 41.90 0.95 -13.87
N THR A 57 42.42 1.86 -13.04
CA THR A 57 41.67 2.42 -11.91
C THR A 57 40.48 3.29 -12.35
N VAL A 58 40.63 4.12 -13.38
CA VAL A 58 39.50 4.92 -13.90
C VAL A 58 38.40 4.02 -14.46
N ALA A 59 38.76 3.01 -15.26
CA ALA A 59 37.82 2.04 -15.79
C ALA A 59 37.12 1.24 -14.68
N ALA A 60 37.85 0.86 -13.63
CA ALA A 60 37.28 0.17 -12.47
C ALA A 60 36.29 1.06 -11.69
N ILE A 61 36.62 2.33 -11.46
CA ILE A 61 35.73 3.29 -10.79
C ILE A 61 34.46 3.53 -11.62
N ALA A 62 34.60 3.73 -12.94
CA ALA A 62 33.47 3.92 -13.84
C ALA A 62 32.57 2.66 -13.90
N GLY A 63 33.19 1.48 -13.97
CA GLY A 63 32.47 0.19 -13.93
C GLY A 63 31.70 -0.01 -12.62
N ALA A 64 32.32 0.32 -11.48
CA ALA A 64 31.68 0.25 -10.16
C ALA A 64 30.52 1.25 -10.04
N ALA A 65 30.69 2.49 -10.52
CA ALA A 65 29.63 3.50 -10.53
C ALA A 65 28.44 3.07 -11.40
N TRP A 66 28.70 2.48 -12.57
CA TRP A 66 27.65 1.98 -13.45
C TRP A 66 26.89 0.79 -12.85
N ALA A 67 27.61 -0.16 -12.24
CA ALA A 67 26.99 -1.28 -11.52
C ALA A 67 26.11 -0.79 -10.36
N ALA A 68 26.63 0.15 -9.54
CA ALA A 68 25.88 0.75 -8.44
C ALA A 68 24.63 1.50 -8.92
N GLN A 69 24.72 2.21 -10.05
CA GLN A 69 23.55 2.89 -10.65
C GLN A 69 22.51 1.88 -11.16
N GLY A 70 22.96 0.77 -11.74
CA GLY A 70 22.10 -0.34 -12.16
C GLY A 70 21.36 -0.99 -10.99
N GLU A 71 22.05 -1.24 -9.89
CA GLU A 71 21.48 -1.77 -8.64
C GLU A 71 20.47 -0.80 -8.02
N ALA A 72 20.80 0.49 -7.92
CA ALA A 72 19.90 1.50 -7.41
C ALA A 72 18.61 1.60 -8.24
N ARG A 73 18.70 1.46 -9.58
CA ARG A 73 17.52 1.45 -10.45
C ARG A 73 16.68 0.20 -10.24
N ARG A 74 17.29 -0.98 -10.14
CA ARG A 74 16.58 -2.23 -9.83
C ARG A 74 15.89 -2.19 -8.47
N ALA A 75 16.57 -1.65 -7.46
CA ALA A 75 16.02 -1.49 -6.12
C ALA A 75 14.78 -0.58 -6.12
N LYS A 76 14.81 0.54 -6.86
CA LYS A 76 13.64 1.42 -7.01
C LYS A 76 12.46 0.73 -7.68
N VAL A 77 12.70 -0.04 -8.74
CA VAL A 77 11.66 -0.79 -9.43
C VAL A 77 11.07 -1.87 -8.52
N ALA A 78 11.90 -2.59 -7.77
CA ALA A 78 11.46 -3.58 -6.81
C ALA A 78 10.63 -2.95 -5.67
N ASP A 79 11.04 -1.80 -5.15
CA ASP A 79 10.32 -1.09 -4.08
C ASP A 79 8.94 -0.57 -4.54
N ALA A 80 8.85 -0.08 -5.79
CA ALA A 80 7.56 0.30 -6.39
C ALA A 80 6.63 -0.92 -6.59
N ALA A 81 7.18 -2.04 -7.09
CA ALA A 81 6.42 -3.29 -7.24
C ALA A 81 5.94 -3.84 -5.89
N GLU A 82 6.79 -3.78 -4.87
CA GLU A 82 6.46 -4.19 -3.50
C GLU A 82 5.35 -3.32 -2.91
N THR A 83 5.43 -2.00 -3.08
CA THR A 83 4.41 -1.04 -2.60
C THR A 83 3.06 -1.30 -3.28
N ARG A 84 3.08 -1.60 -4.59
CA ARG A 84 1.87 -1.97 -5.33
C ARG A 84 1.25 -3.28 -4.82
N ALA A 85 2.06 -4.32 -4.63
CA ALA A 85 1.59 -5.59 -4.09
C ALA A 85 0.98 -5.43 -2.69
N PHE A 86 1.56 -4.55 -1.86
CA PHE A 86 0.99 -4.20 -0.56
C PHE A 86 -0.39 -3.54 -0.67
N VAL A 87 -0.54 -2.52 -1.53
CA VAL A 87 -1.84 -1.85 -1.75
C VAL A 87 -2.89 -2.85 -2.24
N ASP A 88 -2.52 -3.75 -3.15
CA ASP A 88 -3.39 -4.81 -3.66
C ASP A 88 -3.84 -5.77 -2.55
N ALA A 89 -2.92 -6.19 -1.69
CA ALA A 89 -3.22 -7.08 -0.58
C ALA A 89 -4.15 -6.43 0.45
N VAL A 90 -3.94 -5.14 0.77
CA VAL A 90 -4.82 -4.39 1.68
C VAL A 90 -6.21 -4.22 1.09
N TYR A 91 -6.32 -3.88 -0.20
CA TYR A 91 -7.62 -3.77 -0.86
C TYR A 91 -8.37 -5.10 -0.87
N ALA A 92 -7.70 -6.21 -1.20
CA ALA A 92 -8.30 -7.54 -1.19
C ALA A 92 -8.80 -7.94 0.20
N GLU A 93 -8.03 -7.66 1.25
CA GLU A 93 -8.45 -7.87 2.64
C GLU A 93 -9.73 -7.08 2.98
N LEU A 94 -9.76 -5.79 2.64
CA LEU A 94 -10.93 -4.93 2.86
C LEU A 94 -12.15 -5.38 2.03
N GLU A 95 -11.95 -5.81 0.79
CA GLU A 95 -13.02 -6.31 -0.07
C GLU A 95 -13.65 -7.60 0.49
N VAL A 96 -12.82 -8.54 0.95
CA VAL A 96 -13.30 -9.78 1.57
C VAL A 96 -14.12 -9.47 2.82
N MET A 97 -13.62 -8.58 3.69
CA MET A 97 -14.35 -8.13 4.88
C MET A 97 -15.67 -7.46 4.50
N TYR A 98 -15.66 -6.56 3.52
CA TYR A 98 -16.87 -5.86 3.08
C TYR A 98 -17.91 -6.83 2.50
N ARG A 99 -17.48 -7.86 1.76
CA ARG A 99 -18.36 -8.92 1.26
C ARG A 99 -19.02 -9.71 2.39
N ILE A 100 -18.27 -10.08 3.41
CA ILE A 100 -18.80 -10.77 4.61
C ILE A 100 -19.81 -9.87 5.31
N PHE A 101 -19.44 -8.62 5.61
CA PHE A 101 -20.34 -7.64 6.22
C PHE A 101 -21.62 -7.45 5.41
N ARG A 102 -21.50 -7.35 4.08
CA ARG A 102 -22.65 -7.18 3.19
C ARG A 102 -23.60 -8.38 3.27
N ALA A 103 -23.06 -9.60 3.26
CA ALA A 103 -23.85 -10.82 3.32
C ALA A 103 -24.54 -10.98 4.69
N ASP A 104 -23.79 -10.78 5.78
CA ASP A 104 -24.22 -11.17 7.12
C ASP A 104 -24.97 -10.05 7.88
N ALA A 105 -24.77 -8.79 7.50
CA ALA A 105 -25.41 -7.65 8.15
C ALA A 105 -26.17 -6.76 7.16
N LEU A 106 -25.52 -6.22 6.12
CA LEU A 106 -26.17 -5.20 5.27
C LEU A 106 -27.41 -5.73 4.53
N ASN A 107 -27.34 -6.91 3.93
CA ASN A 107 -28.48 -7.50 3.23
C ASN A 107 -29.66 -7.83 4.18
N PRO A 108 -29.44 -8.43 5.35
CA PRO A 108 -30.47 -8.53 6.39
C PRO A 108 -31.06 -7.18 6.81
N LEU A 109 -30.22 -6.15 7.03
CA LEU A 109 -30.67 -4.80 7.39
C LEU A 109 -31.60 -4.20 6.34
N LEU A 110 -31.27 -4.34 5.05
CA LEU A 110 -32.11 -3.89 3.94
C LEU A 110 -33.45 -4.63 3.89
N THR A 111 -33.49 -5.88 4.37
CA THR A 111 -34.75 -6.64 4.48
C THR A 111 -35.58 -6.13 5.66
N LEU A 112 -34.95 -5.85 6.80
CA LEU A 112 -35.62 -5.31 8.00
C LEU A 112 -36.19 -3.91 7.78
N GLN A 113 -35.58 -3.08 6.95
CA GLN A 113 -36.11 -1.75 6.58
C GLN A 113 -37.48 -1.80 5.90
N LYS A 114 -37.85 -2.94 5.30
CA LYS A 114 -39.16 -3.13 4.65
C LYS A 114 -40.27 -3.45 5.65
N LEU A 115 -39.95 -3.62 6.93
CA LEU A 115 -40.92 -3.87 8.00
C LEU A 115 -41.44 -2.55 8.57
N ASP A 116 -42.73 -2.50 8.88
CA ASP A 116 -43.38 -1.32 9.45
C ASP A 116 -42.88 -0.97 10.86
N LYS A 117 -42.19 -1.91 11.53
CA LYS A 117 -41.69 -1.74 12.89
C LYS A 117 -40.17 -1.88 12.94
N PRO A 118 -39.48 -1.00 13.70
CA PRO A 118 -38.05 -1.11 13.91
C PRO A 118 -37.75 -2.46 14.57
N THR A 119 -36.99 -3.28 13.86
CA THR A 119 -36.64 -4.64 14.29
C THR A 119 -35.13 -4.73 14.39
N PRO A 120 -34.56 -5.14 15.55
CA PRO A 120 -33.12 -5.24 15.70
C PRO A 120 -32.56 -6.39 14.85
N LEU A 121 -31.40 -6.17 14.24
CA LEU A 121 -30.64 -7.23 13.61
C LEU A 121 -30.17 -8.22 14.69
N ALA A 122 -30.39 -9.51 14.46
CA ALA A 122 -29.87 -10.58 15.30
C ALA A 122 -28.65 -11.21 14.62
N LEU A 123 -27.55 -11.33 15.35
CA LEU A 123 -26.32 -11.98 14.89
C LEU A 123 -26.05 -13.21 15.76
N PRO A 124 -26.57 -14.40 15.40
CA PRO A 124 -26.46 -15.58 16.25
C PRO A 124 -25.06 -16.20 16.25
N TYR A 125 -24.24 -15.92 15.24
CA TYR A 125 -22.90 -16.49 15.09
C TYR A 125 -21.81 -15.52 15.57
N PRO A 126 -20.77 -16.04 16.23
CA PRO A 126 -19.66 -15.23 16.69
C PRO A 126 -18.86 -14.68 15.51
N ILE A 127 -18.39 -13.45 15.68
CA ILE A 127 -17.55 -12.77 14.71
C ILE A 127 -16.11 -13.00 15.09
N ARG A 128 -15.31 -13.44 14.12
CA ARG A 128 -13.88 -13.66 14.31
C ARG A 128 -13.22 -12.33 14.65
N GLU A 129 -12.45 -12.29 15.74
CA GLU A 129 -11.78 -11.05 16.18
C GLU A 129 -10.55 -10.72 15.32
N SER A 130 -10.02 -11.69 14.57
CA SER A 130 -8.79 -11.57 13.77
C SER A 130 -9.04 -11.68 12.26
N VAL A 131 -9.94 -10.85 11.73
CA VAL A 131 -10.22 -10.84 10.27
C VAL A 131 -9.16 -10.05 9.49
N PHE A 132 -8.48 -9.11 10.15
CA PHE A 132 -7.43 -8.31 9.53
C PHE A 132 -6.04 -8.82 9.93
N VAL A 133 -5.22 -9.15 8.93
CA VAL A 133 -3.88 -9.71 9.08
C VAL A 133 -2.86 -8.88 8.28
N VAL A 134 -3.22 -8.47 7.07
CA VAL A 134 -2.31 -7.82 6.11
C VAL A 134 -1.95 -6.41 6.58
N TYR A 135 -2.94 -5.55 6.80
CA TYR A 135 -2.68 -4.15 7.12
C TYR A 135 -1.92 -3.97 8.45
N PRO A 136 -2.30 -4.61 9.59
CA PRO A 136 -1.53 -4.50 10.83
C PRO A 136 -0.09 -5.00 10.72
N ALA A 137 0.15 -6.10 9.99
CA ALA A 137 1.48 -6.66 9.81
C ALA A 137 2.38 -5.79 8.93
N SER A 138 1.81 -4.89 8.13
CA SER A 138 2.52 -4.09 7.13
C SER A 138 2.22 -2.59 7.21
N ALA A 139 1.75 -2.08 8.36
CA ALA A 139 1.31 -0.69 8.49
C ALA A 139 2.40 0.35 8.15
N SER A 140 3.68 0.02 8.39
CA SER A 140 4.81 0.89 8.01
C SER A 140 4.93 1.11 6.49
N ARG A 141 4.42 0.17 5.67
CA ARG A 141 4.43 0.27 4.21
C ARG A 141 3.48 1.32 3.67
N VAL A 142 2.47 1.73 4.44
CA VAL A 142 1.57 2.83 4.06
C VAL A 142 2.38 4.11 3.80
N GLY A 143 3.45 4.34 4.57
CA GLY A 143 4.32 5.51 4.39
C GLY A 143 5.11 5.53 3.07
N LYS A 144 5.23 4.38 2.37
CA LYS A 144 5.91 4.29 1.07
C LYS A 144 5.02 4.70 -0.12
N ILE A 145 3.70 4.76 0.07
CA ILE A 145 2.77 5.23 -0.95
C ILE A 145 3.01 6.72 -1.14
N ASP A 146 3.30 7.18 -2.35
CA ASP A 146 3.61 8.57 -2.67
C ASP A 146 2.37 9.48 -2.61
N ASP A 147 1.19 8.97 -2.97
CA ASP A 147 -0.09 9.69 -2.90
C ASP A 147 -0.61 9.84 -1.43
N PRO A 148 -0.59 11.07 -0.86
CA PRO A 148 -1.09 11.31 0.49
C PRO A 148 -2.58 11.07 0.67
N GLU A 149 -3.40 11.33 -0.35
CA GLU A 149 -4.84 11.13 -0.28
C GLU A 149 -5.16 9.64 -0.20
N LEU A 150 -4.47 8.82 -1.01
CA LEU A 150 -4.61 7.37 -0.97
C LEU A 150 -4.22 6.79 0.39
N ARG A 151 -3.13 7.29 1.01
CA ARG A 151 -2.74 6.87 2.37
C ARG A 151 -3.85 7.11 3.38
N VAL A 152 -4.41 8.33 3.40
CA VAL A 152 -5.50 8.70 4.31
C VAL A 152 -6.74 7.83 4.05
N LEU A 153 -7.06 7.58 2.78
CA LEU A 153 -8.23 6.80 2.41
C LEU A 153 -8.12 5.33 2.85
N ILE A 154 -6.94 4.71 2.71
CA ILE A 154 -6.68 3.36 3.21
C ILE A 154 -6.91 3.31 4.73
N VAL A 155 -6.29 4.22 5.49
CA VAL A 155 -6.42 4.27 6.96
C VAL A 155 -7.88 4.45 7.37
N LYS A 156 -8.58 5.40 6.74
CA LYS A 156 -10.00 5.70 7.03
C LYS A 156 -10.91 4.52 6.71
N THR A 157 -10.67 3.84 5.59
CA THR A 157 -11.48 2.67 5.19
C THR A 157 -11.26 1.51 6.15
N TYR A 158 -10.01 1.28 6.55
CA TYR A 158 -9.63 0.25 7.51
C TYR A 158 -10.22 0.51 8.91
N ASP A 159 -10.07 1.73 9.42
CA ASP A 159 -10.65 2.12 10.72
C ASP A 159 -12.17 1.93 10.73
N ARG A 160 -12.85 2.34 9.66
CA ARG A 160 -14.30 2.13 9.51
C ARG A 160 -14.67 0.64 9.53
N ALA A 161 -13.93 -0.18 8.79
CA ALA A 161 -14.14 -1.62 8.76
C ALA A 161 -13.95 -2.23 10.17
N ALA A 162 -12.93 -1.82 10.91
CA ALA A 162 -12.69 -2.26 12.28
C ALA A 162 -13.84 -1.85 13.24
N GLN A 163 -14.37 -0.63 13.12
CA GLN A 163 -15.51 -0.17 13.91
C GLN A 163 -16.78 -0.99 13.64
N ILE A 164 -17.04 -1.36 12.38
CA ILE A 164 -18.15 -2.24 12.00
C ILE A 164 -17.99 -3.61 12.66
N MET A 165 -16.82 -4.24 12.54
CA MET A 165 -16.56 -5.55 13.16
C MET A 165 -16.78 -5.52 14.68
N HIS A 166 -16.32 -4.45 15.33
CA HIS A 166 -16.54 -4.25 16.75
C HIS A 166 -18.03 -4.12 17.09
N ALA A 167 -18.77 -3.30 16.34
CA ALA A 167 -20.21 -3.12 16.54
C ALA A 167 -20.99 -4.43 16.34
N MET A 168 -20.63 -5.23 15.33
CA MET A 168 -21.25 -6.52 15.11
C MET A 168 -20.91 -7.53 16.23
N SER A 169 -19.68 -7.50 16.78
CA SER A 169 -19.29 -8.35 17.94
C SER A 169 -20.12 -8.00 19.18
N ILE A 170 -20.35 -6.71 19.44
CA ILE A 170 -21.25 -6.28 20.52
C ILE A 170 -22.69 -6.77 20.25
N LEU A 171 -23.18 -6.61 19.02
CA LEU A 171 -24.52 -7.04 18.65
C LEU A 171 -24.72 -8.56 18.78
N HIS A 172 -23.69 -9.35 18.47
CA HIS A 172 -23.68 -10.78 18.73
C HIS A 172 -23.85 -11.08 20.22
N LYS A 173 -23.06 -10.44 21.09
CA LYS A 173 -23.18 -10.60 22.56
C LYS A 173 -24.58 -10.25 23.06
N LEU A 174 -25.15 -9.15 22.58
CA LEU A 174 -26.53 -8.75 22.91
C LEU A 174 -27.57 -9.76 22.41
N THR A 175 -27.36 -10.34 21.23
CA THR A 175 -28.24 -11.39 20.68
C THR A 175 -28.24 -12.62 21.59
N VAL A 176 -27.05 -13.09 21.99
CA VAL A 176 -26.91 -14.24 22.90
C VAL A 176 -27.55 -13.96 24.27
N ASP A 177 -27.31 -12.76 24.84
CA ASP A 177 -27.88 -12.36 26.13
C ASP A 177 -29.42 -12.26 26.10
N ARG A 178 -29.99 -11.79 24.99
CA ARG A 178 -31.45 -11.70 24.81
C ARG A 178 -32.10 -13.08 24.78
N ASP A 179 -31.46 -14.02 24.07
CA ASP A 179 -31.99 -15.34 23.78
C ASP A 179 -31.68 -16.36 24.89
N ALA A 180 -30.86 -15.98 25.89
CA ALA A 180 -30.58 -16.79 27.06
C ALA A 180 -31.89 -17.16 27.81
N PRO A 181 -32.02 -18.40 28.32
CA PRO A 181 -33.21 -18.83 29.04
C PRO A 181 -33.37 -18.03 30.34
N ILE A 182 -34.52 -17.39 30.50
CA ILE A 182 -34.82 -16.53 31.65
C ILE A 182 -35.71 -17.28 32.63
N LEU A 183 -35.25 -17.40 33.88
CA LEU A 183 -36.13 -17.71 35.01
C LEU A 183 -37.09 -16.53 35.22
N ALA A 184 -38.38 -16.80 35.41
CA ALA A 184 -39.48 -15.82 35.46
C ALA A 184 -39.35 -14.77 36.60
N HIS A 185 -38.39 -13.86 36.48
CA HIS A 185 -38.09 -12.82 37.46
C HIS A 185 -38.29 -11.43 36.82
N PRO A 186 -39.05 -10.50 37.43
CA PRO A 186 -39.36 -9.18 36.85
C PRO A 186 -38.12 -8.37 36.41
N ARG A 187 -37.02 -8.42 37.16
CA ARG A 187 -35.74 -7.78 36.76
C ARG A 187 -35.22 -8.23 35.39
N MET A 188 -35.53 -9.46 34.98
CA MET A 188 -35.08 -10.01 33.70
C MET A 188 -35.92 -9.50 32.52
N GLN A 189 -37.17 -9.08 32.75
CA GLN A 189 -37.99 -8.43 31.72
C GLN A 189 -37.45 -7.03 31.42
N HIS A 190 -37.10 -6.25 32.44
CA HIS A 190 -36.51 -4.93 32.25
C HIS A 190 -35.19 -5.00 31.48
N ARG A 191 -34.31 -5.95 31.85
CA ARG A 191 -33.05 -6.19 31.12
C ARG A 191 -33.28 -6.57 29.66
N ARG A 192 -34.32 -7.34 29.33
CA ARG A 192 -34.65 -7.66 27.92
C ARG A 192 -35.02 -6.42 27.12
N GLU A 193 -35.78 -5.51 27.71
CA GLU A 193 -36.14 -4.25 27.07
C GLU A 193 -34.90 -3.37 26.83
N GLU A 194 -34.02 -3.25 27.83
CA GLU A 194 -32.74 -2.54 27.70
C GLU A 194 -31.87 -3.14 26.59
N ILE A 195 -31.74 -4.47 26.54
CA ILE A 195 -31.01 -5.17 25.48
C ILE A 195 -31.66 -4.90 24.11
N HIS A 196 -32.99 -4.94 24.02
CA HIS A 196 -33.71 -4.68 22.77
C HIS A 196 -33.43 -3.27 22.25
N VAL A 197 -33.52 -2.25 23.11
CA VAL A 197 -33.18 -0.87 22.78
C VAL A 197 -31.72 -0.73 22.33
N ALA A 198 -30.79 -1.38 23.05
CA ALA A 198 -29.37 -1.37 22.67
C ALA A 198 -29.15 -2.03 21.30
N MET A 199 -29.80 -3.17 21.02
CA MET A 199 -29.70 -3.84 19.73
C MET A 199 -30.23 -2.95 18.59
N LEU A 200 -31.33 -2.22 18.78
CA LEU A 200 -31.84 -1.26 17.80
C LEU A 200 -30.82 -0.16 17.49
N ALA A 201 -30.18 0.41 18.52
CA ALA A 201 -29.17 1.44 18.35
C ALA A 201 -27.95 0.93 17.55
N PHE A 202 -27.45 -0.28 17.86
CA PHE A 202 -26.35 -0.89 17.11
C PHE A 202 -26.74 -1.28 15.68
N THR A 203 -27.98 -1.73 15.48
CA THR A 203 -28.54 -2.03 14.15
C THR A 203 -28.50 -0.81 13.25
N GLU A 204 -28.98 0.34 13.75
CA GLU A 204 -28.97 1.59 12.99
C GLU A 204 -27.54 2.09 12.76
N ARG A 205 -26.66 1.99 13.76
CA ARG A 205 -25.25 2.32 13.59
C ARG A 205 -24.60 1.48 12.49
N LEU A 206 -24.81 0.16 12.47
CA LEU A 206 -24.26 -0.72 11.42
C LEU A 206 -24.76 -0.34 10.03
N ARG A 207 -26.00 0.12 9.90
CA ARG A 207 -26.54 0.63 8.62
C ARG A 207 -25.76 1.85 8.14
N ILE A 208 -25.67 2.88 8.98
CA ILE A 208 -24.97 4.14 8.66
C ILE A 208 -23.50 3.87 8.32
N GLU A 209 -22.82 3.08 9.15
CA GLU A 209 -21.41 2.77 8.94
C GLU A 209 -21.19 1.90 7.71
N GLY A 210 -22.14 1.00 7.40
CA GLY A 210 -22.11 0.15 6.22
C GLY A 210 -22.23 0.92 4.90
N GLU A 211 -23.13 1.91 4.85
CA GLU A 211 -23.24 2.82 3.70
C GLU A 211 -21.94 3.63 3.52
N ALA A 212 -21.40 4.19 4.61
CA ALA A 212 -20.14 4.92 4.56
C ALA A 212 -18.94 4.04 4.15
N LEU A 213 -18.92 2.76 4.55
CA LEU A 213 -17.90 1.80 4.11
C LEU A 213 -18.03 1.50 2.62
N ALA A 214 -19.25 1.33 2.09
CA ALA A 214 -19.48 1.10 0.67
C ALA A 214 -18.93 2.26 -0.19
N ASP A 215 -19.20 3.50 0.22
CA ASP A 215 -18.70 4.71 -0.45
C ASP A 215 -17.17 4.80 -0.40
N ASN A 216 -16.59 4.50 0.78
CA ASN A 216 -15.14 4.44 0.96
C ASN A 216 -14.51 3.38 0.04
N MET A 217 -15.09 2.17 -0.05
CA MET A 217 -14.58 1.08 -0.89
C MET A 217 -14.60 1.43 -2.38
N SER A 218 -15.68 2.06 -2.84
CA SER A 218 -15.80 2.55 -4.24
C SER A 218 -14.74 3.61 -4.55
N THR A 219 -14.60 4.59 -3.65
CA THR A 219 -13.62 5.68 -3.78
C THR A 219 -12.18 5.13 -3.72
N LEU A 220 -11.93 4.18 -2.83
CA LEU A 220 -10.62 3.53 -2.66
C LEU A 220 -10.21 2.78 -3.92
N SER A 221 -11.11 1.96 -4.51
CA SER A 221 -10.83 1.26 -5.76
C SER A 221 -10.44 2.23 -6.87
N THR A 222 -11.23 3.28 -7.06
CA THR A 222 -10.99 4.30 -8.10
C THR A 222 -9.64 4.99 -7.91
N LYS A 223 -9.31 5.35 -6.66
CA LYS A 223 -8.02 6.00 -6.33
C LYS A 223 -6.83 5.05 -6.51
N ILE A 224 -6.97 3.78 -6.14
CA ILE A 224 -5.93 2.76 -6.37
C ILE A 224 -5.67 2.59 -7.87
N ASP A 225 -6.70 2.53 -8.70
CA ASP A 225 -6.54 2.37 -10.15
C ASP A 225 -5.89 3.60 -10.80
N ALA A 226 -6.31 4.81 -10.39
CA ALA A 226 -5.68 6.05 -10.83
C ALA A 226 -4.19 6.11 -10.43
N TRP A 227 -3.89 5.77 -9.18
CA TRP A 227 -2.53 5.73 -8.66
C TRP A 227 -1.65 4.74 -9.42
N LYS A 228 -2.13 3.51 -9.66
CA LYS A 228 -1.42 2.50 -10.47
C LYS A 228 -1.21 2.95 -11.91
N GLY A 229 -2.10 3.75 -12.46
CA GLY A 229 -1.99 4.32 -13.80
C GLY A 229 -0.81 5.29 -13.94
N LEU A 230 -0.49 6.03 -12.88
CA LEU A 230 0.63 6.99 -12.84
C LEU A 230 2.01 6.31 -12.69
N GLN A 231 2.05 5.04 -12.26
CA GLN A 231 3.28 4.28 -12.00
C GLN A 231 3.75 3.42 -13.21
N ARG A 232 3.08 3.55 -14.37
CA ARG A 232 3.46 2.85 -15.62
C ARG A 232 4.45 3.67 -16.42
#